data_AF-A0A800F1M6-F1
#
_entry.id   AF-A0A800F1M6-F1
#
_cell.length_a   1.000
_cell.length_b   1.000
_cell.length_c   1.000
_cell.angle_alpha   90.00
_cell.angle_beta   90.00
_cell.angle_gamma   90.00
#
_symmetry.space_group_name_H-M   'P 1'
#
loop_
_entity.id
_entity.type
_entity.pdbx_description
1 polymer ?
#
loop_
_entity_poly.entity_id
_entity_poly.type
_entity_poly.pdbx_seq_one_letter_code
_entity_poly.pdbx_strand_id
1 'polypeptide(L)'
;MKVPSVEQIREADNYTISYEPIISIDLMERASQVFVNWFSTKVKQNKRIIVCAGKGNNGGDGLAIARLLNKMKYDVSVIILNYTDNASKDFSINFERIKKIKAISITELNSDSKPPDLSSFDVVIDALWGSGLSRPIDFFSEKFIDNINSTDTKVYSVDIPSGLHADKYINSINDELLPLQCVLKTVSTEGFQSSRTNTIMFNRVTTQFEPSNKDISQID
;
A
#
# COMPACT_ATOMS: atom_id res chain seq x y z
N MET A 1 28.62 -0.93 7.72
CA MET A 1 27.28 -0.34 7.87
C MET A 1 26.49 -1.21 8.85
N LYS A 2 26.02 -0.69 9.98
CA LYS A 2 25.27 -1.45 11.00
C LYS A 2 23.78 -1.28 10.73
N VAL A 3 23.06 -2.38 10.59
CA VAL A 3 21.60 -2.39 10.52
C VAL A 3 21.07 -2.17 11.94
N PRO A 4 20.20 -1.18 12.19
CA PRO A 4 19.64 -0.95 13.52
C PRO A 4 18.74 -2.12 13.96
N SER A 5 18.72 -2.41 15.25
CA SER A 5 17.85 -3.44 15.82
C SER A 5 16.39 -3.01 15.83
N VAL A 6 15.48 -3.97 16.00
CA VAL A 6 14.04 -3.71 16.12
C VAL A 6 13.72 -2.77 17.29
N GLU A 7 14.41 -2.90 18.44
CA GLU A 7 14.33 -1.93 19.53
C GLU A 7 14.77 -0.52 19.12
N GLN A 8 15.87 -0.38 18.37
CA GLN A 8 16.38 0.93 17.96
C GLN A 8 15.45 1.63 16.97
N ILE A 9 14.79 0.87 16.09
CA ILE A 9 13.76 1.40 15.19
C ILE A 9 12.55 1.89 16.00
N ARG A 10 12.11 1.09 16.99
CA ARG A 10 11.00 1.48 17.88
C ARG A 10 11.32 2.70 18.74
N GLU A 11 12.53 2.81 19.26
CA GLU A 11 12.96 3.98 20.04
C GLU A 11 13.06 5.25 19.18
N ALA A 12 13.58 5.13 17.95
CA ALA A 12 13.62 6.23 16.99
C ALA A 12 12.22 6.70 16.58
N ASP A 13 11.29 5.77 16.34
CA ASP A 13 9.89 6.07 16.07
C ASP A 13 9.24 6.79 17.27
N ASN A 14 9.44 6.27 18.50
CA ASN A 14 8.90 6.88 19.71
C ASN A 14 9.46 8.28 19.99
N TYR A 15 10.75 8.51 19.73
CA TYR A 15 11.39 9.81 19.86
C TYR A 15 10.82 10.82 18.85
N THR A 16 10.69 10.39 17.58
CA THR A 16 10.14 11.23 16.51
C THR A 16 8.68 11.62 16.79
N ILE A 17 7.87 10.68 17.27
CA ILE A 17 6.47 10.92 17.68
C ILE A 17 6.38 11.91 18.86
N SER A 18 7.36 11.90 19.77
CA SER A 18 7.34 12.71 20.99
C SER A 18 7.89 14.13 20.83
N TYR A 19 8.77 14.38 19.85
CA TYR A 19 9.54 15.64 19.74
C TYR A 19 9.37 16.40 18.43
N GLU A 20 8.81 15.80 17.38
CA GLU A 20 8.32 16.51 16.20
C GLU A 20 6.81 16.21 16.07
N PRO A 21 5.89 17.14 16.33
CA PRO A 21 4.47 16.91 16.08
C PRO A 21 4.19 16.97 14.58
N ILE A 22 4.79 16.08 13.79
CA ILE A 22 4.34 15.82 12.43
C ILE A 22 3.04 15.04 12.57
N ILE A 23 1.96 15.66 12.12
CA ILE A 23 0.63 15.06 12.16
C ILE A 23 0.67 13.80 11.28
N SER A 24 0.05 12.70 11.72
CA SER A 24 0.05 11.41 11.01
C SER A 24 -0.31 11.52 9.52
N ILE A 25 -1.23 12.43 9.20
CA ILE A 25 -1.64 12.76 7.83
C ILE A 25 -0.50 13.34 6.97
N ASP A 26 0.43 14.09 7.55
CA ASP A 26 1.56 14.67 6.83
C ASP A 26 2.64 13.61 6.56
N LEU A 27 2.84 12.67 7.49
CA LEU A 27 3.69 11.50 7.26
C LEU A 27 3.13 10.62 6.14
N MET A 28 1.81 10.38 6.14
CA MET A 28 1.10 9.66 5.08
C MET A 28 1.27 10.35 3.71
N GLU A 29 1.12 11.68 3.66
CA GLU A 29 1.33 12.45 2.42
C GLU A 29 2.77 12.32 1.91
N ARG A 30 3.78 12.38 2.80
CA ARG A 30 5.19 12.17 2.43
C ARG A 30 5.44 10.76 1.89
N ALA A 31 4.99 9.73 2.60
CA ALA A 31 5.14 8.34 2.16
C ALA A 31 4.50 8.10 0.78
N SER A 32 3.28 8.63 0.59
CA SER A 32 2.57 8.58 -0.69
C SER A 32 3.32 9.31 -1.80
N GLN A 33 3.94 10.46 -1.50
CA GLN A 33 4.73 11.20 -2.49
C GLN A 33 5.97 10.41 -2.93
N VAL A 34 6.66 9.73 -2.01
CA VAL A 34 7.81 8.89 -2.37
C VAL A 34 7.37 7.71 -3.24
N PHE A 35 6.27 7.04 -2.87
CA PHE A 35 5.68 5.98 -3.69
C PHE A 35 5.38 6.48 -5.11
N VAL A 36 4.68 7.62 -5.24
CA VAL A 36 4.28 8.18 -6.53
C VAL A 36 5.47 8.57 -7.39
N ASN A 37 6.50 9.18 -6.78
CA ASN A 37 7.73 9.54 -7.48
C ASN A 37 8.38 8.28 -8.06
N TRP A 38 8.59 7.26 -7.24
CA TRP A 38 9.15 5.99 -7.68
C TRP A 38 8.28 5.30 -8.74
N PHE A 39 6.97 5.21 -8.50
CA PHE A 39 5.99 4.59 -9.41
C PHE A 39 6.01 5.25 -10.79
N SER A 40 6.13 6.58 -10.84
CA SER A 40 6.19 7.34 -12.09
C SER A 40 7.43 7.05 -12.95
N THR A 41 8.49 6.50 -12.36
CA THR A 41 9.66 6.03 -13.12
C THR A 41 9.43 4.66 -13.78
N LYS A 42 8.42 3.91 -13.32
CA LYS A 42 8.14 2.53 -13.74
C LYS A 42 6.90 2.43 -14.63
N VAL A 43 5.93 3.31 -14.46
CA VAL A 43 4.64 3.29 -15.19
C VAL A 43 4.49 4.59 -15.98
N LYS A 44 4.10 4.48 -17.25
CA LYS A 44 3.87 5.64 -18.12
C LYS A 44 2.48 6.24 -17.87
N GLN A 45 2.32 7.54 -18.08
CA GLN A 45 1.07 8.28 -17.87
C GLN A 45 -0.12 7.82 -18.72
N ASN A 46 0.12 7.13 -19.84
CA ASN A 46 -0.93 6.61 -20.71
C ASN A 46 -1.58 5.30 -20.23
N LYS A 47 -1.21 4.82 -19.03
CA LYS A 47 -1.76 3.61 -18.42
C LYS A 47 -2.96 3.94 -17.55
N ARG A 48 -4.00 3.11 -17.64
CA ARG A 48 -5.18 3.18 -16.77
C ARG A 48 -4.89 2.50 -15.45
N ILE A 49 -5.02 3.23 -14.35
CA ILE A 49 -4.67 2.77 -13.01
C ILE A 49 -5.94 2.63 -12.20
N ILE A 50 -6.06 1.50 -11.49
CA ILE A 50 -7.05 1.32 -10.43
C ILE A 50 -6.36 1.20 -9.08
N VAL A 51 -6.75 2.02 -8.12
CA VAL A 51 -6.31 1.88 -6.73
C VAL A 51 -7.37 1.12 -5.95
N CYS A 52 -7.00 0.01 -5.33
CA CYS A 52 -7.86 -0.79 -4.47
C CYS A 52 -7.51 -0.49 -3.01
N ALA A 53 -8.37 0.26 -2.32
CA ALA A 53 -8.11 0.77 -0.98
C ALA A 53 -9.02 0.13 0.08
N GLY A 54 -8.44 -0.25 1.21
CA GLY A 54 -9.18 -0.62 2.43
C GLY A 54 -9.54 0.62 3.26
N LYS A 55 -10.17 0.44 4.42
CA LYS A 55 -10.54 1.56 5.32
C LYS A 55 -9.49 1.89 6.41
N GLY A 56 -8.38 1.16 6.43
CA GLY A 56 -7.25 1.38 7.34
C GLY A 56 -6.28 2.46 6.86
N ASN A 57 -5.14 2.58 7.54
CA ASN A 57 -4.10 3.55 7.16
C ASN A 57 -3.50 3.25 5.77
N ASN A 58 -3.33 1.98 5.39
CA ASN A 58 -2.85 1.62 4.05
C ASN A 58 -3.78 2.12 2.95
N GLY A 59 -5.10 2.04 3.17
CA GLY A 59 -6.07 2.63 2.27
C GLY A 59 -6.00 4.16 2.24
N GLY A 60 -5.67 4.80 3.36
CA GLY A 60 -5.37 6.22 3.41
C GLY A 60 -4.19 6.61 2.52
N ASP A 61 -3.10 5.84 2.56
CA ASP A 61 -1.96 5.96 1.64
C ASP A 61 -2.44 5.79 0.18
N GLY A 62 -3.24 4.77 -0.11
CA GLY A 62 -3.82 4.53 -1.44
C GLY A 62 -4.64 5.72 -1.97
N LEU A 63 -5.49 6.32 -1.12
CA LEU A 63 -6.26 7.50 -1.49
C LEU A 63 -5.36 8.72 -1.75
N ALA A 64 -4.33 8.93 -0.93
CA ALA A 64 -3.35 9.99 -1.17
C ALA A 64 -2.57 9.78 -2.48
N ILE A 65 -2.10 8.55 -2.73
CA ILE A 65 -1.46 8.14 -3.99
C ILE A 65 -2.36 8.44 -5.19
N ALA A 66 -3.65 8.08 -5.13
CA ALA A 66 -4.59 8.34 -6.21
C ALA A 66 -4.72 9.85 -6.53
N ARG A 67 -4.82 10.71 -5.50
CA ARG A 67 -4.86 12.18 -5.68
C ARG A 67 -3.59 12.71 -6.33
N LEU A 68 -2.43 12.23 -5.88
CA LEU A 68 -1.12 12.67 -6.37
C LEU A 68 -0.88 12.22 -7.83
N LEU A 69 -1.21 10.98 -8.18
CA LEU A 69 -1.15 10.48 -9.55
C LEU A 69 -2.08 11.26 -10.48
N ASN A 70 -3.30 11.56 -10.05
CA ASN A 70 -4.22 12.39 -10.84
C ASN A 70 -3.67 13.81 -11.07
N LYS A 71 -3.04 14.42 -10.05
CA LYS A 71 -2.34 15.71 -10.20
C LYS A 71 -1.24 15.65 -11.26
N MET A 72 -0.57 14.49 -11.38
CA MET A 72 0.41 14.18 -12.41
C MET A 72 -0.18 13.71 -13.75
N LYS A 73 -1.51 13.85 -13.95
CA LYS A 73 -2.23 13.55 -15.20
C LYS A 73 -2.33 12.06 -15.57
N TYR A 74 -2.16 11.16 -14.61
CA TYR A 74 -2.54 9.76 -14.81
C TYR A 74 -4.06 9.60 -14.84
N ASP A 75 -4.53 8.61 -15.61
CA ASP A 75 -5.92 8.13 -15.55
C ASP A 75 -6.05 7.16 -14.37
N VAL A 76 -6.75 7.62 -13.32
CA VAL A 76 -6.84 6.91 -12.03
C VAL A 76 -8.29 6.75 -11.63
N SER A 77 -8.68 5.51 -11.34
CA SER A 77 -9.91 5.15 -10.64
C SER A 77 -9.60 4.58 -9.27
N VAL A 78 -10.58 4.59 -8.38
CA VAL A 78 -10.46 4.05 -7.02
C VAL A 78 -11.62 3.10 -6.73
N ILE A 79 -11.29 1.95 -6.17
CA ILE A 79 -12.24 1.06 -5.49
C ILE A 79 -11.95 1.12 -3.99
N ILE A 80 -12.98 1.34 -3.19
CA ILE A 80 -12.92 1.24 -1.73
C ILE A 80 -13.65 -0.03 -1.32
N LEU A 81 -12.94 -0.91 -0.62
CA LEU A 81 -13.49 -2.17 -0.11
C LEU A 81 -14.03 -1.96 1.31
N ASN A 82 -15.35 -1.93 1.45
CA ASN A 82 -16.05 -1.71 2.71
C ASN A 82 -16.22 -3.02 3.50
N TYR A 83 -15.10 -3.63 3.90
CA TYR A 83 -15.09 -4.82 4.75
C TYR A 83 -15.37 -4.53 6.25
N THR A 84 -15.47 -3.25 6.63
CA THR A 84 -15.71 -2.79 8.00
C THR A 84 -16.40 -1.43 7.99
N ASP A 85 -17.16 -1.11 9.03
CA ASP A 85 -17.75 0.22 9.21
C ASP A 85 -16.71 1.24 9.70
N ASN A 86 -15.65 0.78 10.37
CA ASN A 86 -14.64 1.64 10.97
C ASN A 86 -13.59 2.09 9.95
N ALA A 87 -13.48 3.41 9.78
CA ALA A 87 -12.39 4.02 9.03
C ALA A 87 -11.32 4.57 9.98
N SER A 88 -10.06 4.44 9.60
CA SER A 88 -8.98 5.18 10.27
C SER A 88 -9.20 6.70 10.08
N LYS A 89 -8.64 7.48 11.01
CA LYS A 89 -8.71 8.95 10.93
C LYS A 89 -8.08 9.47 9.63
N ASP A 90 -6.91 8.94 9.27
CA ASP A 90 -6.17 9.39 8.08
C ASP A 90 -6.83 8.95 6.78
N PHE A 91 -7.42 7.74 6.72
CA PHE A 91 -8.29 7.34 5.61
C PHE A 91 -9.44 8.33 5.44
N SER A 92 -10.14 8.65 6.54
CA SER A 92 -11.31 9.54 6.50
C SER A 92 -10.94 10.93 5.96
N ILE A 93 -9.80 11.48 6.39
CA ILE A 93 -9.30 12.75 5.88
C ILE A 93 -9.00 12.66 4.38
N ASN A 94 -8.30 11.62 3.92
CA ASN A 94 -7.98 11.47 2.50
C ASN A 94 -9.21 11.16 1.63
N PHE A 95 -10.22 10.49 2.19
CA PHE A 95 -11.49 10.25 1.53
C PHE A 95 -12.24 11.56 1.28
N GLU A 96 -12.29 12.45 2.27
CA GLU A 96 -12.88 13.79 2.09
C GLU A 96 -12.07 14.66 1.13
N ARG A 97 -10.74 14.47 1.04
CA ARG A 97 -9.89 15.15 0.04
C ARG A 97 -10.17 14.63 -1.37
N ILE A 98 -10.26 13.31 -1.57
CA ILE A 98 -10.37 12.72 -2.91
C ILE A 98 -11.75 12.91 -3.53
N LYS A 99 -12.83 12.91 -2.72
CA LYS A 99 -14.20 13.20 -3.20
C LYS A 99 -14.34 14.55 -3.90
N LYS A 100 -13.46 15.51 -3.59
CA LYS A 100 -13.46 16.83 -4.22
C LYS A 100 -12.88 16.82 -5.64
N ILE A 101 -12.23 15.72 -6.05
CA ILE A 101 -11.57 15.57 -7.35
C ILE A 101 -12.49 14.80 -8.30
N LYS A 102 -13.31 15.55 -9.07
CA LYS A 102 -14.29 14.97 -10.01
C LYS A 102 -13.69 14.09 -11.12
N ALA A 103 -12.40 14.25 -11.40
CA ALA A 103 -11.69 13.48 -12.43
C ALA A 103 -11.39 12.04 -12.00
N ILE A 104 -11.51 11.71 -10.71
CA ILE A 104 -11.27 10.37 -10.19
C ILE A 104 -12.63 9.72 -9.94
N SER A 105 -12.89 8.59 -10.61
CA SER A 105 -14.06 7.76 -10.31
C SER A 105 -13.80 6.97 -9.03
N ILE A 106 -14.75 7.00 -8.09
CA ILE A 106 -14.68 6.25 -6.82
C ILE A 106 -15.86 5.29 -6.78
N THR A 107 -15.57 4.00 -6.64
CA THR A 107 -16.56 2.93 -6.47
C THR A 107 -16.39 2.30 -5.10
N GLU A 108 -17.47 2.24 -4.32
CA GLU A 108 -17.49 1.55 -3.03
C GLU A 108 -18.10 0.17 -3.18
N LEU A 109 -17.42 -0.87 -2.67
CA LEU A 109 -17.88 -2.26 -2.73
C LEU A 109 -18.16 -2.79 -1.34
N ASN A 110 -19.35 -3.36 -1.17
CA ASN A 110 -19.79 -4.09 0.03
C ASN A 110 -19.86 -5.59 -0.27
N SER A 111 -20.11 -6.42 0.75
CA SER A 111 -20.16 -7.90 0.63
C SER A 111 -21.02 -8.44 -0.50
N ASP A 112 -22.12 -7.75 -0.80
CA ASP A 112 -23.12 -8.18 -1.79
C ASP A 112 -22.87 -7.56 -3.18
N SER A 113 -21.78 -6.81 -3.32
CA SER A 113 -21.42 -6.16 -4.59
C SER A 113 -20.90 -7.19 -5.59
N LYS A 114 -21.22 -7.00 -6.87
CA LYS A 114 -20.63 -7.82 -7.93
C LYS A 114 -19.13 -7.51 -8.03
N PRO A 115 -18.27 -8.52 -8.28
CA PRO A 115 -16.87 -8.28 -8.56
C PRO A 115 -16.70 -7.29 -9.71
N PRO A 116 -15.84 -6.27 -9.57
CA PRO A 116 -15.59 -5.32 -10.65
C PRO A 116 -14.78 -5.98 -11.76
N ASP A 117 -14.99 -5.51 -12.99
CA ASP A 117 -14.15 -5.89 -14.12
C ASP A 117 -12.83 -5.10 -14.08
N LEU A 118 -11.77 -5.77 -13.65
CA LEU A 118 -10.43 -5.21 -13.55
C LEU A 118 -9.64 -5.32 -14.87
N SER A 119 -10.15 -6.04 -15.88
CA SER A 119 -9.46 -6.27 -17.16
C SER A 119 -9.26 -4.99 -17.99
N SER A 120 -10.07 -3.96 -17.71
CA SER A 120 -9.92 -2.66 -18.33
C SER A 120 -8.71 -1.87 -17.79
N PHE A 121 -8.14 -2.22 -16.65
CA PHE A 121 -7.01 -1.49 -16.09
C PHE A 121 -5.67 -2.10 -16.49
N ASP A 122 -4.69 -1.24 -16.78
CA ASP A 122 -3.32 -1.65 -17.08
C ASP A 122 -2.52 -1.95 -15.80
N VAL A 123 -2.88 -1.28 -14.70
CA VAL A 123 -2.19 -1.35 -13.42
C VAL A 123 -3.18 -1.32 -12.25
N VAL A 124 -2.99 -2.23 -11.30
CA VAL A 124 -3.63 -2.21 -9.98
C VAL A 124 -2.62 -1.67 -8.95
N ILE A 125 -3.04 -0.75 -8.10
CA ILE A 125 -2.32 -0.40 -6.87
C ILE A 125 -3.09 -1.03 -5.71
N ASP A 126 -2.46 -1.97 -5.03
CA ASP A 126 -2.99 -2.63 -3.85
C ASP A 126 -2.67 -1.81 -2.60
N ALA A 127 -3.71 -1.27 -2.00
CA ALA A 127 -3.69 -0.51 -0.76
C ALA A 127 -4.77 -1.03 0.22
N LEU A 128 -5.09 -2.33 0.16
CA LEU A 128 -6.16 -2.91 0.98
C LEU A 128 -5.70 -3.09 2.44
N TRP A 129 -4.60 -3.81 2.64
CA TRP A 129 -3.99 -4.05 3.95
C TRP A 129 -2.47 -3.88 3.89
N GLY A 130 -1.90 -3.37 4.98
CA GLY A 130 -0.46 -3.27 5.16
C GLY A 130 0.02 -4.17 6.30
N SER A 131 1.24 -3.94 6.77
CA SER A 131 1.93 -4.67 7.84
C SER A 131 1.20 -4.70 9.18
N GLY A 132 0.29 -3.74 9.41
CA GLY A 132 -0.56 -3.69 10.60
C GLY A 132 -1.73 -4.67 10.62
N LEU A 133 -1.88 -5.54 9.61
CA LEU A 133 -2.94 -6.56 9.60
C LEU A 133 -2.68 -7.63 10.67
N SER A 134 -3.43 -7.58 11.75
CA SER A 134 -3.34 -8.54 12.87
C SER A 134 -4.45 -9.58 12.91
N ARG A 135 -5.41 -9.49 11.98
CA ARG A 135 -6.60 -10.34 11.95
C ARG A 135 -6.72 -11.11 10.62
N PRO A 136 -7.37 -12.28 10.61
CA PRO A 136 -7.69 -12.98 9.36
C PRO A 136 -8.52 -12.09 8.43
N ILE A 137 -8.30 -12.28 7.13
CA ILE A 137 -9.08 -11.63 6.08
C ILE A 137 -10.46 -12.31 6.03
N ASP A 138 -11.53 -11.53 5.87
CA ASP A 138 -12.88 -12.08 5.72
C ASP A 138 -13.11 -12.61 4.30
N PHE A 139 -14.12 -13.46 4.15
CA PHE A 139 -14.42 -14.13 2.88
C PHE A 139 -14.74 -13.16 1.73
N PHE A 140 -15.32 -11.99 2.01
CA PHE A 140 -15.60 -10.98 1.00
C PHE A 140 -14.29 -10.40 0.44
N SER A 141 -13.38 -10.10 1.35
CA SER A 141 -12.04 -9.61 1.05
C SER A 141 -11.18 -10.64 0.32
N GLU A 142 -11.24 -11.92 0.71
CA GLU A 142 -10.57 -13.02 0.02
C GLU A 142 -11.02 -13.13 -1.45
N LYS A 143 -12.34 -13.11 -1.69
CA LYS A 143 -12.90 -13.11 -3.05
C LYS A 143 -12.43 -11.93 -3.90
N PHE A 144 -12.26 -10.77 -3.28
CA PHE A 144 -11.78 -9.60 -3.98
C PHE A 144 -10.30 -9.74 -4.37
N ILE A 145 -9.47 -10.29 -3.47
CA ILE A 145 -8.07 -10.63 -3.76
C ILE A 145 -7.99 -11.68 -4.87
N ASP A 146 -8.82 -12.73 -4.82
CA ASP A 146 -8.92 -13.73 -5.89
C ASP A 146 -9.27 -13.10 -7.24
N ASN A 147 -10.19 -12.14 -7.26
CA ASN A 147 -10.54 -11.40 -8.46
C ASN A 147 -9.32 -10.66 -9.03
N ILE A 148 -8.54 -9.96 -8.20
CA ILE A 148 -7.29 -9.31 -8.64
C ILE A 148 -6.30 -10.36 -9.18
N ASN A 149 -6.08 -11.45 -8.45
CA ASN A 149 -5.15 -12.54 -8.80
C ASN A 149 -5.54 -13.33 -10.05
N SER A 150 -6.79 -13.21 -10.50
CA SER A 150 -7.30 -13.82 -11.72
C SER A 150 -7.01 -13.00 -12.98
N THR A 151 -6.55 -11.75 -12.82
CA THR A 151 -6.15 -10.89 -13.93
C THR A 151 -4.66 -11.02 -14.25
N ASP A 152 -4.31 -10.70 -15.49
CA ASP A 152 -2.90 -10.52 -15.91
C ASP A 152 -2.37 -9.10 -15.63
N THR A 153 -3.16 -8.28 -14.93
CA THR A 153 -2.84 -6.87 -14.69
C THR A 153 -1.65 -6.72 -13.75
N LYS A 154 -0.81 -5.71 -14.00
CA LYS A 154 0.36 -5.43 -13.16
C LYS A 154 -0.09 -4.86 -11.81
N VAL A 155 0.37 -5.43 -10.69
CA VAL A 155 0.00 -4.97 -9.34
C VAL A 155 1.17 -4.19 -8.70
N TYR A 156 0.88 -3.19 -7.89
CA TYR A 156 1.88 -2.52 -7.06
C TYR A 156 1.32 -2.42 -5.65
N SER A 157 1.95 -3.07 -4.69
CA SER A 157 1.46 -3.09 -3.32
C SER A 157 2.09 -1.97 -2.50
N VAL A 158 1.23 -1.26 -1.77
CA VAL A 158 1.60 -0.25 -0.80
C VAL A 158 1.87 -0.95 0.54
N ASP A 159 3.06 -0.75 1.10
CA ASP A 159 3.59 -1.43 2.28
C ASP A 159 3.90 -2.93 2.04
N ILE A 160 2.88 -3.79 2.08
CA ILE A 160 3.00 -5.22 1.80
C ILE A 160 1.84 -5.71 0.92
N PRO A 161 1.97 -6.81 0.16
CA PRO A 161 0.88 -7.36 -0.61
C PRO A 161 -0.19 -7.85 0.33
N SER A 162 -1.40 -7.35 0.10
CA SER A 162 -2.57 -7.77 0.84
C SER A 162 -2.71 -9.29 0.85
N GLY A 163 -2.96 -9.82 2.05
CA GLY A 163 -3.00 -11.27 2.29
C GLY A 163 -1.72 -11.86 2.88
N LEU A 164 -0.59 -11.15 2.84
CA LEU A 164 0.61 -11.57 3.57
C LEU A 164 0.51 -11.20 5.06
N HIS A 165 0.78 -12.17 5.94
CA HIS A 165 1.01 -11.90 7.36
C HIS A 165 2.44 -11.43 7.58
N ALA A 166 2.60 -10.24 8.18
CA ALA A 166 3.93 -9.67 8.48
C ALA A 166 4.73 -10.52 9.48
N ASP A 167 4.06 -11.23 10.40
CA ASP A 167 4.71 -11.92 11.53
C ASP A 167 4.46 -13.44 11.60
N LYS A 168 3.85 -14.06 10.58
CA LYS A 168 3.70 -15.53 10.51
C LYS A 168 4.27 -16.07 9.20
N TYR A 169 5.60 -16.20 9.15
CA TYR A 169 6.16 -17.37 8.49
C TYR A 169 5.58 -18.59 9.20
N ILE A 170 4.70 -19.33 8.52
CA ILE A 170 4.12 -20.57 9.04
C ILE A 170 5.26 -21.59 9.20
N ASN A 171 5.85 -21.64 10.39
CA ASN A 171 6.53 -22.83 10.88
C ASN A 171 5.46 -23.77 11.45
N SER A 172 4.72 -24.45 10.58
CA SER A 172 3.96 -25.64 10.98
C SER A 172 3.78 -26.56 9.77
N ILE A 173 4.82 -27.36 9.53
CA ILE A 173 4.62 -28.71 9.03
C ILE A 173 3.85 -29.42 10.16
N ASN A 174 2.62 -29.86 9.89
CA ASN A 174 1.66 -30.45 10.82
C ASN A 174 0.73 -29.42 11.50
N ASP A 175 -0.31 -29.02 10.79
CA ASP A 175 -1.69 -29.20 11.26
C ASP A 175 -2.66 -28.93 10.11
N GLU A 176 -3.62 -29.84 9.94
CA GLU A 176 -4.67 -29.75 8.95
C GLU A 176 -5.53 -28.48 9.15
N LEU A 177 -5.81 -27.77 8.06
CA LEU A 177 -6.80 -26.69 7.94
C LEU A 177 -6.51 -25.38 8.71
N LEU A 178 -5.40 -24.71 8.36
CA LEU A 178 -5.43 -23.23 8.32
C LEU A 178 -6.15 -22.83 7.02
N PRO A 179 -7.18 -21.96 7.04
CA PRO A 179 -7.78 -21.50 5.80
C PRO A 179 -6.67 -20.88 4.96
N LEU A 180 -6.55 -21.35 3.72
CA LEU A 180 -5.66 -20.80 2.70
C LEU A 180 -5.91 -19.30 2.61
N GLN A 181 -5.16 -18.49 3.35
CA GLN A 181 -5.27 -17.05 3.28
C GLN A 181 -4.79 -16.63 1.89
N CYS A 182 -5.70 -16.07 1.11
CA CYS A 182 -5.39 -15.65 -0.24
C CYS A 182 -4.43 -14.45 -0.20
N VAL A 183 -3.24 -14.67 -0.74
CA VAL A 183 -2.19 -13.66 -0.87
C VAL A 183 -2.25 -13.08 -2.29
N LEU A 184 -2.17 -11.76 -2.42
CA LEU A 184 -1.89 -11.15 -3.73
C LEU A 184 -0.54 -11.66 -4.26
N LYS A 185 -0.58 -12.36 -5.40
CA LYS A 185 0.62 -12.97 -6.00
C LYS A 185 1.70 -11.91 -6.18
N THR A 186 2.82 -12.07 -5.47
CA THR A 186 3.94 -11.10 -5.46
C THR A 186 5.04 -11.51 -6.45
N VAL A 187 5.70 -10.58 -7.16
CA VAL A 187 7.00 -10.85 -7.81
C VAL A 187 7.99 -9.71 -7.72
N SER A 188 9.16 -10.06 -7.21
CA SER A 188 10.36 -9.23 -7.04
C SER A 188 10.22 -8.16 -5.96
N THR A 189 10.79 -8.47 -4.80
CA THR A 189 11.82 -7.60 -4.24
C THR A 189 12.96 -7.55 -5.27
N GLU A 190 13.42 -6.37 -5.67
CA GLU A 190 14.67 -6.31 -6.45
C GLU A 190 15.79 -6.91 -5.58
N GLY A 191 16.29 -8.07 -6.03
CA GLY A 191 17.23 -8.93 -5.32
C GLY A 191 17.38 -10.34 -5.91
N PHE A 192 16.36 -10.91 -6.59
CA PHE A 192 16.52 -12.20 -7.27
C PHE A 192 15.69 -12.29 -8.56
N GLN A 193 16.35 -12.72 -9.63
CA GLN A 193 15.78 -12.94 -10.95
C GLN A 193 14.93 -14.22 -10.92
N SER A 194 13.63 -14.12 -11.20
CA SER A 194 12.86 -15.29 -11.66
C SER A 194 11.66 -14.85 -12.49
N SER A 195 11.54 -15.51 -13.63
CA SER A 195 10.53 -15.38 -14.65
C SER A 195 9.12 -15.68 -14.13
N ARG A 196 8.18 -14.75 -14.35
CA ARG A 196 6.71 -14.92 -14.60
C ARG A 196 5.70 -14.11 -13.76
N THR A 197 6.03 -13.01 -13.09
CA THR A 197 4.92 -12.28 -12.41
C THR A 197 5.12 -10.78 -12.21
N ASN A 198 4.03 -10.11 -11.82
CA ASN A 198 3.67 -8.74 -12.23
C ASN A 198 3.53 -7.75 -11.04
N THR A 199 4.21 -7.93 -9.90
CA THR A 199 3.85 -7.19 -8.65
C THR A 199 5.02 -6.54 -7.90
N ILE A 200 5.14 -5.19 -7.82
CA ILE A 200 6.28 -4.52 -7.16
C ILE A 200 5.94 -3.93 -5.78
N MET A 201 6.86 -4.09 -4.81
CA MET A 201 6.75 -3.72 -3.39
C MET A 201 7.37 -2.37 -3.04
N PHE A 202 6.70 -1.57 -2.20
CA PHE A 202 7.27 -0.34 -1.62
C PHE A 202 7.10 -0.33 -0.10
N ASN A 203 8.21 -0.48 0.64
CA ASN A 203 8.23 -0.50 2.09
C ASN A 203 8.43 0.92 2.67
N ARG A 204 7.60 1.31 3.63
CA ARG A 204 7.56 2.62 4.29
C ARG A 204 8.87 2.98 5.02
N VAL A 205 9.65 1.98 5.44
CA VAL A 205 10.85 2.14 6.28
C VAL A 205 11.98 2.95 5.61
N THR A 206 12.09 2.96 4.28
CA THR A 206 13.17 3.71 3.59
C THR A 206 12.93 5.22 3.48
N THR A 207 11.79 5.74 3.96
CA THR A 207 11.46 7.18 3.81
C THR A 207 11.80 8.05 5.01
N GLN A 208 12.26 7.47 6.13
CA GLN A 208 12.67 8.23 7.32
C GLN A 208 14.18 8.50 7.40
N PHE A 209 14.99 8.00 6.45
CA PHE A 209 16.43 8.21 6.44
C PHE A 209 16.93 8.68 5.07
N GLU A 210 16.73 9.97 4.78
CA GLU A 210 17.77 10.72 4.06
C GLU A 210 18.45 11.62 5.10
N PRO A 211 19.65 11.27 5.61
CA PRO A 211 20.46 12.24 6.30
C PRO A 211 20.78 13.34 5.31
N SER A 212 20.40 14.58 5.63
CA SER A 212 20.88 15.74 4.92
C SER A 212 22.42 15.69 4.90
N ASN A 213 23.01 15.48 3.73
CA ASN A 213 24.43 15.76 3.50
C ASN A 213 24.63 17.27 3.69
N LYS A 214 24.89 17.67 4.93
CA LYS A 214 25.66 18.87 5.23
C LYS A 214 27.03 18.39 5.67
N ASP A 215 28.02 18.73 4.84
CA ASP A 215 29.44 18.64 5.09
C ASP A 215 29.80 18.90 6.56
N ILE A 216 30.37 17.88 7.20
CA ILE A 216 31.28 18.05 8.33
C ILE A 216 32.64 17.53 7.84
N SER A 217 33.19 18.23 6.86
CA SER A 217 34.59 18.10 6.40
C SER A 217 35.42 19.30 6.85
N GLN A 218 35.02 19.98 7.93
CA GLN A 218 35.83 21.00 8.61
C GLN A 218 35.67 20.89 10.12
N ILE A 219 36.48 20.01 10.72
CA ILE A 219 36.96 20.16 12.09
C ILE A 219 38.46 19.88 12.02
N ASP A 220 39.23 20.95 11.80
CA ASP A 220 40.56 21.09 12.40
C ASP A 220 40.38 21.64 13.83
#